data_AF-A0A1K1LQI4-F1
#
_entry.id   AF-A0A1K1LQI4-F1
#
_cell.length_a   1.000
_cell.length_b   1.000
_cell.length_c   1.000
_cell.angle_alpha   90.00
_cell.angle_beta   90.00
_cell.angle_gamma   90.00
#
_symmetry.space_group_name_H-M   'P 1'
#
loop_
_entity.id
_entity.type
_entity.pdbx_description
1 polymer ?
#
loop_
_entity_poly.entity_id
_entity_poly.type
_entity_poly.pdbx_seq_one_letter_code
_entity_poly.pdbx_strand_id
1 'polypeptide(L)'
;MSRHRLRTSPRVLELLIFFTTLTQHKDREAVRVQHEVSRSGNQFLNAEQQRVFHVRAEAYADLALSYAKDHPGGHDQSAVGAGMLMIQTAEHATTQLRDDLDLAQGHPDDGVYAIGRATIAAFTWLKVTHGYAESERRFRRAVNAVRSLPAADAPRQPAAAR
;
A
#
# COMPACT_ATOMS: atom_id res chain seq x y z
N MET A 1 -31.83 9.05 -15.55
CA MET A 1 -30.65 8.14 -15.58
C MET A 1 -29.45 8.90 -15.05
N SER A 2 -29.19 8.82 -13.74
CA SER A 2 -28.12 9.56 -13.07
C SER A 2 -26.79 8.86 -13.26
N ARG A 3 -25.85 9.52 -13.96
CA ARG A 3 -24.45 9.10 -14.01
C ARG A 3 -23.85 9.29 -12.62
N HIS A 4 -23.71 8.21 -11.85
CA HIS A 4 -22.88 8.19 -10.66
C HIS A 4 -21.44 8.48 -11.09
N ARG A 5 -21.00 9.73 -10.96
CA ARG A 5 -19.57 10.05 -10.93
C ARG A 5 -19.02 9.42 -9.65
N LEU A 6 -18.36 8.27 -9.79
CA LEU A 6 -17.45 7.76 -8.77
C LEU A 6 -16.46 8.88 -8.47
N ARG A 7 -16.54 9.46 -7.27
CA ARG A 7 -15.53 10.36 -6.73
C ARG A 7 -14.21 9.59 -6.72
N THR A 8 -13.36 9.84 -7.71
CA THR A 8 -12.02 9.28 -7.78
C THR A 8 -11.20 9.84 -6.61
N SER A 9 -10.70 8.91 -5.82
CA SER A 9 -10.55 9.08 -4.37
C SER A 9 -9.12 9.53 -4.02
N PRO A 10 -8.92 10.36 -2.98
CA PRO A 10 -7.60 10.71 -2.41
C PRO A 10 -6.74 9.52 -1.91
N ARG A 11 -7.17 8.28 -2.15
CA ARG A 11 -6.60 7.02 -1.64
C ARG A 11 -5.18 6.69 -2.14
N VAL A 12 -4.83 6.96 -3.39
CA VAL A 12 -3.51 6.54 -3.93
C VAL A 12 -2.38 7.30 -3.24
N LEU A 13 -2.47 8.63 -3.15
CA LEU A 13 -1.44 9.43 -2.50
C LEU A 13 -1.36 9.14 -0.99
N GLU A 14 -2.51 8.97 -0.33
CA GLU A 14 -2.58 8.53 1.07
C GLU A 14 -1.87 7.19 1.29
N LEU A 15 -2.10 6.20 0.41
CA LEU A 15 -1.43 4.89 0.49
C LEU A 15 0.07 4.97 0.19
N LEU A 16 0.49 5.82 -0.75
CA LEU A 16 1.91 6.07 -1.01
C LEU A 16 2.60 6.66 0.22
N ILE A 17 1.98 7.67 0.84
CA ILE A 17 2.49 8.29 2.08
C ILE A 17 2.51 7.29 3.22
N PHE A 18 1.49 6.46 3.34
CA PHE A 18 1.44 5.38 4.31
C PHE A 18 2.64 4.44 4.13
N PHE A 19 2.82 3.91 2.92
CA PHE A 19 3.87 2.95 2.61
C PHE A 19 5.28 3.54 2.83
N THR A 20 5.53 4.74 2.34
CA THR A 20 6.85 5.38 2.50
C THR A 20 7.13 5.71 3.97
N THR A 21 6.12 6.12 4.74
CA THR A 21 6.29 6.35 6.18
C THR A 21 6.51 5.03 6.94
N LEU A 22 5.77 3.97 6.59
CA LEU A 22 5.91 2.64 7.19
C LEU A 22 7.33 2.09 7.00
N THR A 23 7.88 2.27 5.80
CA THR A 23 9.26 1.89 5.45
C THR A 23 10.30 2.93 5.88
N GLN A 24 9.90 3.95 6.65
CA GLN A 24 10.77 5.04 7.13
C GLN A 24 11.55 5.74 6.00
N HIS A 25 10.93 5.84 4.82
CA HIS A 25 11.50 6.41 3.60
C HIS A 25 12.77 5.70 3.10
N LYS A 26 13.01 4.46 3.54
CA LYS A 26 14.15 3.66 3.07
C LYS A 26 13.93 3.09 1.66
N ASP A 27 12.68 2.91 1.24
CA ASP A 27 12.33 2.48 -0.12
C ASP A 27 12.36 3.65 -1.10
N ARG A 28 13.53 3.85 -1.72
CA ARG A 28 13.78 5.01 -2.61
C ARG A 28 12.85 5.06 -3.82
N GLU A 29 12.47 3.91 -4.37
CA GLU A 29 11.56 3.87 -5.52
C GLU A 29 10.14 4.28 -5.10
N ALA A 30 9.65 3.81 -3.95
CA ALA A 30 8.35 4.24 -3.47
C ALA A 30 8.32 5.75 -3.14
N VAL A 31 9.41 6.29 -2.57
CA VAL A 31 9.56 7.73 -2.34
C VAL A 31 9.56 8.50 -3.66
N ARG A 32 10.26 8.00 -4.70
CA ARG A 32 10.24 8.59 -6.03
C ARG A 32 8.83 8.63 -6.61
N VAL A 33 8.11 7.51 -6.60
CA VAL A 33 6.73 7.42 -7.10
C VAL A 33 5.80 8.35 -6.32
N GLN A 34 5.93 8.40 -4.98
CA GLN A 34 5.18 9.36 -4.17
C GLN A 34 5.40 10.81 -4.63
N HIS A 35 6.65 11.22 -4.85
CA HIS A 35 6.97 12.58 -5.31
C HIS A 35 6.46 12.87 -6.72
N GLU A 36 6.51 11.89 -7.62
CA GLU A 36 5.96 12.03 -8.98
C GLU A 36 4.44 12.20 -8.96
N VAL A 37 3.72 11.36 -8.22
CA VAL A 37 2.26 11.41 -8.08
C VAL A 37 1.82 12.71 -7.38
N SER A 38 2.54 13.12 -6.33
CA SER A 38 2.26 14.38 -5.62
C SER A 38 2.43 15.60 -6.53
N ARG A 39 3.45 15.60 -7.39
CA ARG A 39 3.72 16.73 -8.31
C ARG A 39 2.77 16.78 -9.49
N SER A 40 2.40 15.63 -10.04
CA SER A 40 1.47 15.58 -11.17
C SER A 40 0.02 15.83 -10.76
N GLY A 41 -0.33 15.59 -9.49
CA GLY A 41 -1.71 15.62 -9.02
C GLY A 41 -2.53 14.43 -9.54
N ASN A 42 -1.86 13.43 -10.13
CA ASN A 42 -2.52 12.23 -10.63
C ASN A 42 -3.17 11.47 -9.48
N GLN A 43 -4.36 10.95 -9.73
CA GLN A 43 -5.11 10.16 -8.75
C GLN A 43 -4.85 8.65 -8.90
N PHE A 44 -4.00 8.26 -9.84
CA PHE A 44 -3.73 6.86 -10.21
C PHE A 44 -2.24 6.64 -10.48
N LEU A 45 -1.79 5.40 -10.29
CA LEU A 45 -0.48 4.94 -10.74
C LEU A 45 -0.54 4.54 -12.22
N ASN A 46 0.48 4.90 -12.99
CA ASN A 46 0.69 4.32 -14.32
C ASN A 46 1.23 2.88 -14.23
N ALA A 47 1.27 2.16 -15.37
CA ALA A 47 1.70 0.76 -15.40
C ALA A 47 3.12 0.52 -14.86
N GLU A 48 4.06 1.45 -15.08
CA GLU A 48 5.42 1.36 -14.56
C GLU A 48 5.44 1.51 -13.04
N GLN A 49 4.72 2.50 -12.51
CA GLN A 49 4.58 2.76 -11.09
C GLN A 49 3.87 1.60 -10.38
N GLN A 50 2.86 0.99 -10.99
CA GLN A 50 2.21 -0.23 -10.49
C GLN A 50 3.21 -1.38 -10.40
N ARG A 51 4.01 -1.60 -11.46
CA ARG A 51 5.05 -2.64 -11.48
C ARG A 51 6.07 -2.47 -10.36
N VAL A 52 6.47 -1.23 -10.04
CA VAL A 52 7.36 -0.96 -8.90
C VAL A 52 6.80 -1.57 -7.62
N PHE A 53 5.51 -1.38 -7.31
CA PHE A 53 4.92 -1.90 -6.08
C PHE A 53 4.71 -3.42 -6.10
N HIS A 54 4.44 -4.03 -7.26
CA HIS A 54 4.44 -5.49 -7.37
C HIS A 54 5.81 -6.09 -7.05
N VAL A 55 6.87 -5.53 -7.62
CA VAL A 55 8.26 -5.95 -7.34
C VAL A 55 8.62 -5.73 -5.87
N ARG A 56 8.12 -4.66 -5.22
CA ARG A 56 8.32 -4.45 -3.78
C ARG A 56 7.57 -5.45 -2.92
N ALA A 57 6.36 -5.84 -3.30
CA ALA A 57 5.63 -6.87 -2.59
C ALA A 57 6.42 -8.19 -2.56
N GLU A 58 6.96 -8.60 -3.71
CA GLU A 58 7.82 -9.80 -3.82
C GLU A 58 9.10 -9.64 -2.99
N ALA A 59 9.82 -8.52 -3.13
CA ALA A 59 11.07 -8.29 -2.41
C ALA A 59 10.90 -8.33 -0.88
N TYR A 60 9.84 -7.73 -0.32
CA TYR A 60 9.60 -7.78 1.12
C TYR A 60 9.12 -9.16 1.59
N ALA A 61 8.36 -9.89 0.77
CA ALA A 61 7.98 -11.27 1.07
C ALA A 61 9.21 -12.19 1.10
N ASP A 62 10.13 -12.03 0.15
CA ASP A 62 11.39 -12.78 0.11
C ASP A 62 12.29 -12.46 1.31
N LEU A 63 12.39 -11.18 1.69
CA LEU A 63 13.12 -10.78 2.90
C LEU A 63 12.51 -11.45 4.14
N ALA A 64 11.19 -11.40 4.30
CA ALA A 64 10.47 -12.03 5.41
C ALA A 64 10.72 -13.54 5.45
N LEU A 65 10.62 -14.21 4.32
CA LEU A 65 10.86 -15.65 4.21
C LEU A 65 12.32 -16.01 4.51
N SER A 66 13.27 -15.26 3.98
CA SER A 66 14.71 -15.48 4.21
C SER A 66 15.04 -15.35 5.69
N TYR A 67 14.59 -14.27 6.34
CA TYR A 67 14.86 -14.08 7.76
C TYR A 67 14.19 -15.15 8.62
N ALA A 68 12.97 -15.56 8.28
CA ALA A 68 12.27 -16.63 9.00
C ALA A 68 12.95 -18.00 8.86
N LYS A 69 13.65 -18.26 7.73
CA LYS A 69 14.49 -19.46 7.56
C LYS A 69 15.71 -19.42 8.48
N ASP A 70 16.38 -18.27 8.56
CA ASP A 70 17.58 -18.09 9.37
C ASP A 70 17.26 -17.99 10.88
N HIS A 71 16.05 -17.54 11.21
CA HIS A 71 15.55 -17.36 12.57
C HIS A 71 14.16 -18.01 12.68
N PRO A 72 14.08 -19.34 12.94
CA PRO A 72 12.81 -20.05 13.00
C PRO A 72 11.85 -19.45 14.04
N GLY A 73 10.76 -18.86 13.56
CA GLY A 73 9.79 -18.12 14.39
C GLY A 73 10.09 -16.63 14.55
N GLY A 74 11.12 -16.09 13.90
CA GLY A 74 11.43 -14.66 13.87
C GLY A 74 11.58 -14.04 15.26
N HIS A 75 11.32 -12.74 15.36
CA HIS A 75 11.35 -12.04 16.65
C HIS A 75 10.12 -12.36 17.53
N ASP A 76 9.03 -12.86 16.93
CA ASP A 76 7.80 -13.31 17.58
C ASP A 76 7.20 -14.49 16.79
N GLN A 77 7.25 -15.70 17.36
CA GLN A 77 6.90 -16.96 16.68
C GLN A 77 5.46 -17.00 16.17
N SER A 78 4.54 -16.35 16.90
CA SER A 78 3.14 -16.25 16.52
C SER A 78 2.94 -15.32 15.32
N ALA A 79 3.78 -14.28 15.18
CA ALA A 79 3.67 -13.26 14.16
C ALA A 79 4.21 -13.71 12.79
N VAL A 80 5.19 -14.62 12.75
CA VAL A 80 5.74 -15.15 11.50
C VAL A 80 4.73 -16.06 10.79
N GLY A 81 4.16 -17.03 11.52
CA GLY A 81 3.15 -17.94 10.95
C GLY A 81 1.92 -17.19 10.44
N ALA A 82 1.40 -16.27 11.25
CA ALA A 82 0.26 -15.44 10.86
C ALA A 82 0.59 -14.48 9.70
N GLY A 83 1.78 -13.88 9.70
CA GLY A 83 2.23 -12.97 8.64
C GLY A 83 2.39 -13.66 7.29
N MET A 84 2.93 -14.89 7.28
CA MET A 84 3.07 -15.69 6.06
C MET A 84 1.72 -16.16 5.53
N LEU A 85 0.80 -16.59 6.40
CA LEU A 85 -0.57 -16.93 6.01
C LEU A 85 -1.31 -15.71 5.42
N MET A 86 -1.13 -14.52 5.99
CA MET A 86 -1.71 -13.28 5.46
C MET A 86 -1.18 -12.93 4.07
N ILE A 87 0.13 -13.08 3.81
CA ILE A 87 0.70 -12.84 2.47
C ILE A 87 0.12 -13.84 1.47
N GLN A 88 0.15 -15.12 1.77
CA GLN A 88 -0.32 -16.18 0.87
C GLN A 88 -1.82 -16.06 0.59
N THR A 89 -2.62 -15.77 1.63
CA THR A 89 -4.08 -15.62 1.49
C THR A 89 -4.43 -14.35 0.72
N ALA A 90 -3.73 -13.23 0.96
CA ALA A 90 -3.94 -12.00 0.22
C ALA A 90 -3.54 -12.14 -1.25
N GLU A 91 -2.44 -12.82 -1.54
CA GLU A 91 -2.00 -13.09 -2.91
C GLU A 91 -2.98 -13.99 -3.66
N HIS A 92 -3.40 -15.09 -3.04
CA HIS A 92 -4.34 -16.04 -3.64
C HIS A 92 -5.72 -15.42 -3.85
N ALA A 93 -6.31 -14.81 -2.81
CA ALA A 93 -7.61 -14.18 -2.89
C ALA A 93 -7.64 -13.06 -3.94
N THR A 94 -6.54 -12.32 -4.11
CA THR A 94 -6.55 -11.26 -5.10
C THR A 94 -6.27 -11.72 -6.52
N THR A 95 -5.46 -12.77 -6.69
CA THR A 95 -5.28 -13.38 -8.02
C THR A 95 -6.60 -13.95 -8.49
N GLN A 96 -7.31 -14.68 -7.61
CA GLN A 96 -8.63 -15.22 -7.89
C GLN A 96 -9.65 -14.11 -8.18
N LEU A 97 -9.71 -13.05 -7.37
CA LEU A 97 -10.63 -11.94 -7.61
C LEU A 97 -10.35 -11.22 -8.94
N ARG A 98 -9.08 -11.05 -9.32
CA ARG A 98 -8.70 -10.46 -10.61
C ARG A 98 -9.16 -11.31 -11.78
N ASP A 99 -8.93 -12.62 -11.68
CA ASP A 99 -9.26 -13.58 -12.73
C ASP A 99 -10.79 -13.74 -12.85
N ASP A 100 -11.53 -13.76 -11.73
CA ASP A 100 -13.00 -13.86 -11.69
C ASP A 100 -13.71 -12.58 -12.21
N LEU A 101 -13.07 -11.41 -12.10
CA LEU A 101 -13.62 -10.12 -12.51
C LEU A 101 -13.14 -9.65 -13.91
N ASP A 102 -12.32 -10.44 -14.60
CA ASP A 102 -11.72 -10.11 -15.92
C ASP A 102 -11.08 -8.70 -15.94
N LEU A 103 -10.42 -8.34 -14.84
CA LEU A 103 -9.79 -7.01 -14.70
C LEU A 103 -8.53 -6.96 -15.56
N ALA A 104 -8.60 -6.27 -16.70
CA ALA A 104 -7.45 -5.99 -17.55
C ALA A 104 -6.40 -5.14 -16.82
N GLN A 105 -5.11 -5.32 -17.15
CA GLN A 105 -4.03 -4.48 -16.63
C GLN A 105 -4.33 -3.00 -16.86
N GLY A 106 -4.34 -2.21 -15.79
CA GLY A 106 -4.56 -0.76 -15.85
C GLY A 106 -5.91 -0.30 -15.32
N HIS A 107 -6.62 -1.13 -14.55
CA HIS A 107 -7.81 -0.68 -13.84
C HIS A 107 -7.44 0.42 -12.83
N PRO A 108 -8.25 1.48 -12.64
CA PRO A 108 -7.96 2.57 -11.69
C PRO A 108 -7.65 2.09 -10.27
N ASP A 109 -8.22 0.94 -9.88
CA ASP A 109 -8.01 0.31 -8.57
C ASP A 109 -6.73 -0.56 -8.49
N ASP A 110 -6.07 -0.87 -9.62
CA ASP A 110 -4.82 -1.67 -9.63
C ASP A 110 -3.69 -0.97 -8.87
N GLY A 111 -3.63 0.37 -8.92
CA GLY A 111 -2.63 1.13 -8.17
C GLY A 111 -2.80 0.99 -6.66
N VAL A 112 -4.05 1.06 -6.18
CA VAL A 112 -4.39 0.84 -4.76
C VAL A 112 -4.03 -0.59 -4.35
N TYR A 113 -4.35 -1.54 -5.21
CA TYR A 113 -4.02 -2.94 -4.99
C TYR A 113 -2.51 -3.19 -4.90
N ALA A 114 -1.72 -2.69 -5.86
CA ALA A 114 -0.28 -2.86 -5.89
C ALA A 114 0.38 -2.28 -4.62
N ILE A 115 0.00 -1.06 -4.21
CA ILE A 115 0.51 -0.45 -2.97
C ILE A 115 0.07 -1.25 -1.74
N GLY A 116 -1.18 -1.73 -1.70
CA GLY A 116 -1.71 -2.53 -0.61
C GLY A 116 -0.92 -3.82 -0.40
N ARG A 117 -0.62 -4.55 -1.49
CA ARG A 117 0.24 -5.74 -1.44
C ARG A 117 1.62 -5.45 -0.90
N ALA A 118 2.27 -4.42 -1.44
CA ALA A 118 3.59 -4.02 -0.96
C ALA A 118 3.56 -3.66 0.53
N THR A 119 2.50 -2.98 0.98
CA THR A 119 2.29 -2.60 2.38
C THR A 119 2.16 -3.81 3.30
N ILE A 120 1.36 -4.81 2.92
CA ILE A 120 1.20 -6.06 3.68
C ILE A 120 2.54 -6.77 3.79
N ALA A 121 3.25 -6.96 2.67
CA ALA A 121 4.54 -7.63 2.65
C ALA A 121 5.58 -6.89 3.52
N ALA A 122 5.66 -5.56 3.39
CA ALA A 122 6.56 -4.72 4.20
C ALA A 122 6.22 -4.81 5.69
N PHE A 123 4.93 -4.78 6.05
CA PHE A 123 4.52 -4.89 7.45
C PHE A 123 4.81 -6.28 8.04
N THR A 124 4.60 -7.34 7.27
CA THR A 124 4.98 -8.70 7.65
C THR A 124 6.49 -8.79 7.85
N TRP A 125 7.31 -8.27 6.94
CA TRP A 125 8.75 -8.17 7.11
C TRP A 125 9.13 -7.48 8.43
N LEU A 126 8.52 -6.34 8.74
CA LEU A 126 8.76 -5.61 9.99
C LEU A 126 8.37 -6.42 11.23
N LYS A 127 7.24 -7.14 11.19
CA LYS A 127 6.82 -8.02 12.30
C LYS A 127 7.81 -9.15 12.53
N VAL A 128 8.22 -9.80 11.45
CA VAL A 128 9.14 -10.95 11.49
C VAL A 128 10.51 -10.53 12.04
N THR A 129 11.00 -9.34 11.67
CA THR A 129 12.36 -8.87 12.02
C THR A 129 12.47 -8.04 13.27
N HIS A 130 11.46 -7.24 13.59
CA HIS A 130 11.51 -6.27 14.69
C HIS A 130 10.46 -6.55 15.77
N GLY A 131 9.60 -7.55 15.56
CA GLY A 131 8.55 -7.91 16.50
C GLY A 131 7.32 -6.98 16.44
N TYR A 132 6.31 -7.35 17.21
CA TYR A 132 5.01 -6.67 17.21
C TYR A 132 5.09 -5.20 17.64
N ALA A 133 5.81 -4.90 18.74
CA ALA A 133 5.82 -3.55 19.32
C ALA A 133 6.42 -2.48 18.38
N GLU A 134 7.53 -2.78 17.71
CA GLU A 134 8.16 -1.83 16.77
C GLU A 134 7.36 -1.70 15.48
N SER A 135 6.85 -2.81 14.93
CA SER A 135 6.02 -2.78 13.73
C SER A 135 4.73 -1.97 13.97
N GLU A 136 4.06 -2.16 15.11
CA GLU A 136 2.92 -1.35 15.58
C GLU A 136 3.23 0.16 15.65
N ARG A 137 4.38 0.52 16.24
CA ARG A 137 4.80 1.93 16.31
C ARG A 137 4.93 2.54 14.93
N ARG A 138 5.57 1.82 13.99
CA ARG A 138 5.72 2.28 12.60
C ARG A 138 4.38 2.39 11.88
N PHE A 139 3.50 1.42 12.07
CA PHE A 139 2.14 1.44 11.51
C PHE A 139 1.36 2.67 12.01
N ARG A 140 1.34 2.91 13.32
CA ARG A 140 0.68 4.09 13.90
C ARG A 140 1.26 5.40 13.40
N ARG A 141 2.59 5.49 13.24
CA ARG A 141 3.23 6.65 12.63
C ARG A 141 2.76 6.86 11.18
N ALA A 142 2.67 5.80 10.39
CA ALA A 142 2.17 5.86 9.02
C ALA A 142 0.69 6.30 8.96
N VAL A 143 -0.17 5.77 9.83
CA VAL A 143 -1.57 6.22 9.97
C VAL A 143 -1.64 7.70 10.30
N ASN A 144 -0.84 8.18 11.25
CA ASN A 144 -0.85 9.58 11.66
C ASN A 144 -0.35 10.50 10.54
N ALA A 145 0.62 10.07 9.74
CA ALA A 145 1.08 10.82 8.57
C ALA A 145 -0.05 11.03 7.55
N VAL A 146 -0.81 9.97 7.24
CA VAL A 146 -1.99 10.07 6.36
C VAL A 146 -3.06 10.97 6.95
N ARG A 147 -3.39 10.82 8.24
CA ARG A 147 -4.41 11.64 8.92
C ARG A 147 -4.04 13.12 9.03
N SER A 148 -2.76 13.44 8.98
CA SER A 148 -2.27 14.83 9.02
C SER A 148 -2.42 15.56 7.68
N LEU A 149 -2.80 14.85 6.61
CA LEU A 149 -3.05 15.48 5.33
C LEU A 149 -4.30 16.35 5.42
N PRO A 150 -4.29 17.55 4.82
CA PRO A 150 -5.48 18.38 4.72
C PRO A 150 -6.56 17.57 3.99
N ALA A 151 -7.78 17.55 4.56
CA ALA A 151 -8.92 16.93 3.89
C ALA A 151 -9.04 17.52 2.49
N ALA A 152 -9.06 16.67 1.46
CA ALA A 152 -9.26 17.14 0.09
C ALA A 152 -10.59 17.92 0.05
N ASP A 153 -10.49 19.24 -0.14
CA ASP A 153 -11.62 20.17 -0.14
C ASP A 153 -12.78 19.58 -0.96
N ALA A 154 -13.93 19.36 -0.30
CA ALA A 154 -15.19 19.15 -0.98
C ALA A 154 -15.39 20.31 -1.98
N PRO A 155 -16.00 20.08 -3.17
CA PRO A 155 -16.14 21.13 -4.16
C PRO A 155 -16.81 22.34 -3.51
N ARG A 156 -16.08 23.47 -3.43
CA ARG A 156 -16.67 24.76 -3.09
C ARG A 156 -17.78 24.96 -4.10
N GLN A 157 -19.03 24.95 -3.61
CA GLN A 157 -20.15 25.42 -4.42
C GLN A 157 -19.70 26.75 -5.03
N PRO A 158 -19.82 26.94 -6.35
CA PRO A 158 -19.55 28.24 -6.93
C PRO A 158 -20.44 29.22 -6.17
N ALA A 159 -19.82 30.29 -5.65
CA ALA A 159 -20.55 31.39 -5.03
C ALA A 159 -21.70 31.72 -5.97
N ALA A 160 -22.93 31.54 -5.48
CA ALA A 160 -24.12 31.91 -6.22
C ALA A 160 -23.92 33.37 -6.65
N ALA A 161 -23.75 33.56 -7.95
CA ALA A 161 -23.70 34.89 -8.51
C ALA A 161 -25.11 35.45 -8.43
N ARG A 162 -25.30 36.30 -7.40
CA ARG A 162 -26.41 37.22 -7.13
C ARG A 162 -27.66 36.63 -6.48
#